data_AF-A0A7C1PMR5-F1
#
_entry.id   AF-A0A7C1PMR5-F1
#
_cell.length_a   1.000
_cell.length_b   1.000
_cell.length_c   1.000
_cell.angle_alpha   90.00
_cell.angle_beta   90.00
_cell.angle_gamma   90.00
#
_symmetry.space_group_name_H-M   'P 1'
#
loop_
_entity.id
_entity.type
_entity.pdbx_description
1 polymer ?
#
loop_
_entity_poly.entity_id
_entity_poly.type
_entity_poly.pdbx_seq_one_letter_code
_entity_poly.pdbx_strand_id
1 'polypeptide(L)'
;MEIVLGIDNIIFLTIVVGKLPPAQQSLARRFGLAAALGMRLLLLLFLSFLMGLTAPLFTLPPLPFLHDWEARVISWRDLILLAGGLFLIGKSVL
;
A
#
# COMPACT_ATOMS: atom_id res chain seq x y z
N MET A 1 -19.75 -1.21 7.70
CA MET A 1 -18.57 -2.05 8.04
C MET A 1 -17.33 -1.21 8.38
N GLU A 2 -17.00 -0.14 7.65
CA GLU A 2 -15.85 0.75 7.95
C GLU A 2 -15.91 1.43 9.34
N ILE A 3 -17.11 1.67 9.85
CA ILE A 3 -17.35 2.23 11.19
C ILE A 3 -16.83 1.29 12.29
N VAL A 4 -16.90 -0.03 12.10
CA VAL A 4 -16.50 -1.02 13.12
C VAL A 4 -14.97 -1.10 13.23
N LEU A 5 -14.25 -1.01 12.09
CA LEU A 5 -12.78 -0.95 12.09
C LEU A 5 -12.24 0.37 12.68
N GLY A 6 -12.94 1.48 12.47
CA GLY A 6 -12.55 2.77 13.03
C GLY A 6 -12.71 2.84 14.55
N ILE A 7 -13.72 2.16 15.11
CA ILE A 7 -13.99 2.13 16.55
C ILE A 7 -12.86 1.41 17.31
N ASP A 8 -12.41 0.25 16.82
CA ASP A 8 -11.37 -0.53 17.51
C ASP A 8 -10.05 0.25 17.64
N ASN A 9 -9.66 0.96 16.59
CA ASN A 9 -8.42 1.74 16.57
C ASN A 9 -8.47 2.97 17.52
N ILE A 10 -9.64 3.58 17.69
CA ILE A 10 -9.85 4.68 18.68
C ILE A 10 -9.92 4.14 20.11
N ILE A 11 -10.54 2.97 20.31
CA ILE A 11 -10.60 2.30 21.61
C ILE A 11 -9.19 1.91 22.06
N PHE A 12 -8.39 1.29 21.19
CA PHE A 12 -7.00 0.92 21.49
C PHE A 12 -6.18 2.16 21.89
N LEU A 13 -6.28 3.24 21.11
CA LEU A 13 -5.60 4.49 21.43
C LEU A 13 -6.02 5.05 22.80
N THR A 14 -7.32 5.05 23.09
CA THR A 14 -7.85 5.61 24.34
C THR A 14 -7.44 4.77 25.55
N ILE A 15 -7.37 3.44 25.41
CA ILE A 15 -6.86 2.52 26.45
C ILE A 15 -5.38 2.77 26.72
N VAL A 16 -4.56 2.90 25.68
CA VAL A 16 -3.11 3.14 25.82
C VAL A 16 -2.86 4.51 26.44
N VAL A 17 -3.56 5.56 25.99
CA VAL A 17 -3.43 6.91 26.55
C VAL A 17 -3.95 6.99 27.99
N GLY A 18 -4.96 6.21 28.35
CA GLY A 18 -5.46 6.09 29.72
C GLY A 18 -4.41 5.61 30.73
N LYS A 19 -3.33 4.97 30.27
CA LYS A 19 -2.20 4.54 31.12
C LYS A 19 -1.14 5.63 31.34
N LEU A 20 -1.23 6.79 30.68
CA LEU A 20 -0.28 7.89 30.85
C LEU A 20 -0.66 8.81 32.03
N PRO A 21 0.32 9.49 32.66
CA PRO A 21 0.07 10.49 33.69
C PRO A 21 -0.89 11.59 33.20
N PRO A 22 -1.81 12.11 34.04
CA PRO A 22 -2.88 13.02 33.62
C PRO A 22 -2.38 14.28 32.90
N ALA A 23 -1.20 14.77 33.24
CA ALA A 23 -0.55 15.90 32.58
C ALA A 23 -0.18 15.63 31.10
N GLN A 24 0.07 14.38 30.73
CA GLN A 24 0.53 14.00 29.37
C GLN A 24 -0.59 13.41 28.49
N GLN A 25 -1.74 13.06 29.07
CA GLN A 25 -2.84 12.42 28.34
C GLN A 25 -3.46 13.33 27.27
N SER A 26 -3.46 14.64 27.46
CA SER A 26 -4.00 15.58 26.46
C SER A 26 -3.12 15.61 25.21
N LEU A 27 -1.80 15.69 25.40
CA LEU A 27 -0.80 15.69 24.34
C LEU A 27 -0.77 14.33 23.63
N ALA A 28 -0.75 13.24 24.40
CA ALA A 28 -0.74 11.88 23.88
C ALA A 28 -2.00 11.54 23.06
N ARG A 29 -3.18 12.03 23.46
CA ARG A 29 -4.41 11.89 22.65
C ARG A 29 -4.29 12.63 21.32
N ARG A 30 -3.84 13.88 21.33
CA ARG A 30 -3.70 14.68 20.10
C ARG A 30 -2.69 14.07 19.14
N PHE A 31 -1.52 13.69 19.63
CA PHE A 31 -0.50 13.02 18.82
C PHE A 31 -0.94 11.64 18.35
N GLY A 32 -1.57 10.85 19.21
CA GLY A 32 -2.07 9.53 18.86
C GLY A 32 -3.19 9.56 17.83
N LEU A 33 -4.11 10.51 17.93
CA LEU A 33 -5.16 10.72 16.93
C LEU A 33 -4.58 11.20 15.60
N ALA A 34 -3.65 12.18 15.64
CA ALA A 34 -2.98 12.68 14.44
C ALA A 34 -2.15 11.58 13.75
N ALA A 35 -1.42 10.77 14.53
CA ALA A 35 -0.66 9.64 14.02
C ALA A 35 -1.55 8.53 13.47
N ALA A 36 -2.67 8.21 14.13
CA ALA A 36 -3.62 7.19 13.67
C ALA A 36 -4.28 7.59 12.32
N LEU A 37 -4.71 8.85 12.20
CA LEU A 37 -5.25 9.39 10.95
C LEU A 37 -4.15 9.51 9.87
N GLY A 38 -2.95 9.93 10.26
CA GLY A 38 -1.80 10.03 9.38
C GLY A 38 -1.39 8.68 8.80
N MET A 39 -1.26 7.64 9.64
CA MET A 39 -0.94 6.28 9.21
C MET A 39 -2.00 5.73 8.27
N ARG A 40 -3.29 5.97 8.56
CA ARG A 40 -4.39 5.57 7.67
C ARG A 40 -4.26 6.24 6.29
N LEU A 41 -4.01 7.54 6.25
CA LEU A 41 -3.83 8.25 5.00
C LEU A 41 -2.59 7.74 4.24
N LEU A 42 -1.49 7.49 4.94
CA LEU A 42 -0.26 6.95 4.37
C LEU A 42 -0.50 5.57 3.73
N LEU A 43 -1.19 4.67 4.44
CA LEU A 43 -1.55 3.35 3.93
C LEU A 43 -2.48 3.45 2.72
N LEU A 44 -3.46 4.35 2.74
CA LEU A 44 -4.36 4.58 1.60
C LEU A 44 -3.64 5.16 0.39
N LEU A 45 -2.74 6.12 0.59
CA LEU A 45 -1.91 6.70 -0.47
C LEU A 45 -0.95 5.67 -1.04
N PHE A 46 -0.33 4.86 -0.18
CA PHE A 46 0.55 3.78 -0.62
C PHE A 46 -0.22 2.71 -1.41
N LEU A 47 -1.42 2.35 -0.96
CA LEU A 47 -2.30 1.45 -1.70
C LEU A 47 -2.73 2.06 -3.04
N SER A 48 -3.08 3.34 -3.08
CA SER A 48 -3.41 4.06 -4.31
C SER A 48 -2.24 4.10 -5.28
N PHE A 49 -1.03 4.32 -4.78
CA PHE A 49 0.21 4.26 -5.55
C PHE A 49 0.45 2.83 -6.10
N LEU A 50 0.28 1.80 -5.28
CA LEU A 50 0.35 0.39 -5.70
C LEU A 50 -0.71 0.06 -6.77
N MET A 51 -1.93 0.55 -6.60
CA MET A 51 -2.99 0.33 -7.59
C MET A 51 -2.65 1.01 -8.92
N GLY A 52 -2.01 2.19 -8.88
CA GLY A 52 -1.45 2.84 -10.07
C GLY A 52 -0.35 2.02 -10.75
N LEU A 53 0.45 1.27 -9.98
CA LEU A 53 1.42 0.32 -10.53
C LEU A 53 0.74 -0.91 -11.17
N THR A 54 -0.43 -1.32 -10.68
CA THR A 54 -1.21 -2.39 -11.32
C THR A 54 -2.01 -1.91 -12.54
N ALA A 55 -2.23 -0.61 -12.69
CA ALA A 55 -2.91 -0.05 -13.86
C ALA A 55 -2.04 -0.22 -15.13
N PRO A 56 -2.63 -0.57 -16.29
CA PRO A 56 -1.90 -0.65 -17.57
C PRO A 56 -1.25 0.70 -17.86
N LEU A 57 0.09 0.80 -17.80
CA LEU A 57 0.73 2.10 -18.03
C LEU A 57 0.81 2.49 -19.50
N PHE A 58 0.80 1.51 -20.41
CA PHE A 58 0.92 1.75 -21.85
C PHE A 58 0.12 0.71 -22.64
N THR A 59 -0.73 1.19 -23.54
CA THR A 59 -1.25 0.42 -24.67
C THR A 59 -0.32 0.64 -25.87
N LEU A 60 0.42 -0.39 -26.28
CA LEU A 60 1.30 -0.29 -27.46
C LEU A 60 0.48 -0.08 -28.74
N PRO A 61 0.93 0.79 -29.68
CA PRO A 61 0.28 0.97 -30.98
C PRO A 61 0.26 -0.35 -31.77
N PRO A 62 -0.75 -0.56 -32.63
CA PRO A 62 -0.94 -1.82 -33.33
C PRO A 62 0.22 -2.12 -34.29
N LEU A 63 1.11 -3.03 -33.89
CA LEU A 63 2.13 -3.62 -34.75
C LEU A 63 1.55 -4.88 -35.43
N PRO A 64 1.79 -5.10 -36.73
CA PRO A 64 1.18 -6.19 -37.52
C PRO A 64 1.48 -7.62 -37.05
N PHE A 65 2.50 -7.80 -36.21
CA PHE A 65 3.06 -9.10 -35.84
C PHE A 65 2.56 -9.64 -34.49
N LEU A 66 1.76 -8.85 -33.76
CA LEU A 66 1.22 -9.19 -32.44
C LEU A 66 -0.32 -9.15 -32.52
N HIS A 67 -0.91 -10.22 -33.05
CA HIS A 67 -2.36 -10.36 -33.23
C HIS A 67 -3.06 -10.89 -31.95
N ASP A 68 -2.30 -11.43 -31.00
CA ASP A 68 -2.85 -11.98 -29.76
C ASP A 68 -3.04 -10.90 -28.69
N TRP A 69 -4.30 -10.69 -28.36
CA TRP A 69 -4.85 -9.48 -27.75
C TRP A 69 -4.78 -9.41 -26.22
N GLU A 70 -4.04 -10.31 -25.55
CA GLU A 70 -3.79 -10.22 -24.09
C GLU A 70 -2.40 -9.68 -23.71
N ALA A 71 -1.43 -9.68 -24.65
CA ALA A 71 -0.05 -9.27 -24.37
C ALA A 71 0.20 -7.74 -24.49
N ARG A 72 -0.84 -6.93 -24.64
CA ARG A 72 -0.72 -5.46 -24.84
C ARG A 72 -0.67 -4.65 -23.56
N VAL A 73 -0.92 -5.29 -22.42
CA VAL A 73 -0.94 -4.64 -21.10
C VAL A 73 0.32 -5.07 -20.37
N ILE A 74 1.38 -4.27 -20.47
CA ILE A 74 2.55 -4.43 -19.60
C ILE A 74 2.21 -3.73 -18.28
N SER A 75 1.91 -4.51 -17.25
CA SER A 75 1.73 -4.00 -15.89
C SER A 75 3.09 -3.90 -15.19
N TRP A 76 3.23 -3.00 -14.21
CA TRP A 76 4.43 -2.99 -13.38
C TRP A 76 4.62 -4.31 -12.61
N ARG A 77 3.53 -5.07 -12.41
CA ARG A 77 3.58 -6.45 -11.88
C ARG A 77 4.50 -7.34 -12.73
N ASP A 78 4.40 -7.26 -14.04
CA ASP A 78 5.16 -8.11 -14.95
C ASP A 78 6.64 -7.73 -14.92
N LEU A 79 6.93 -6.42 -14.84
CA LEU A 79 8.29 -5.90 -14.66
C LEU A 79 8.94 -6.37 -13.34
N ILE A 80 8.19 -6.33 -12.24
CA ILE A 80 8.67 -6.80 -10.93
C ILE A 80 8.85 -8.32 -10.92
N LEU A 81 7.95 -9.09 -11.54
CA LEU A 81 8.07 -10.53 -11.67
C LEU A 81 9.25 -10.94 -12.55
N LEU A 82 9.49 -10.21 -13.64
CA LEU A 82 10.62 -10.46 -14.54
C LEU A 82 11.94 -10.13 -13.84
N ALA A 83 12.02 -8.97 -13.15
CA ALA A 83 13.19 -8.60 -12.37
C ALA A 83 13.44 -9.55 -11.19
N GLY A 84 12.40 -9.90 -10.44
CA GLY A 84 12.47 -10.82 -9.30
C GLY A 84 12.78 -12.26 -9.72
N GLY A 85 12.20 -12.74 -10.83
CA GLY A 85 12.51 -14.03 -11.42
C GLY A 85 13.96 -14.12 -11.89
N LEU A 86 14.45 -13.09 -12.58
CA LEU A 86 15.85 -13.01 -13.00
C LEU A 86 16.81 -12.94 -11.80
N PHE A 87 16.43 -12.23 -10.73
CA PHE A 87 17.18 -12.19 -9.47
C PHE A 87 17.26 -13.57 -8.80
N LEU A 88 16.16 -14.31 -8.73
CA LEU A 88 16.12 -15.66 -8.15
C LEU A 88 16.94 -16.66 -8.99
N ILE A 89 16.87 -16.59 -10.32
CA ILE A 89 17.68 -17.41 -11.22
C ILE A 89 19.17 -17.08 -11.02
N GLY A 90 19.52 -15.79 -11.02
CA GLY A 90 20.88 -15.35 -10.75
C GLY A 90 21.41 -15.90 -9.43
N LYS A 91 20.63 -15.79 -8.34
CA LYS A 91 20.97 -16.32 -7.01
C LYS A 91 20.96 -17.84 -6.88
N SER A 92 20.29 -18.57 -7.78
CA SER A 92 20.28 -20.04 -7.78
C SER A 92 21.40 -20.62 -8.65
N VAL A 93 21.88 -19.85 -9.63
CA VAL A 93 23.01 -20.19 -10.50
C VAL A 93 24.36 -19.76 -9.88
N LEU A 94 24.39 -18.71 -9.05
CA LEU A 94 25.54 -18.25 -8.25
C LEU A 94 25.53 -18.88 -6.84
#